data_AF-A0A645I7F9-F1
#
_entry.id   AF-A0A645I7F9-F1
#
_cell.length_a   1.000
_cell.length_b   1.000
_cell.length_c   1.000
_cell.angle_alpha   90.00
_cell.angle_beta   90.00
_cell.angle_gamma   90.00
#
_symmetry.space_group_name_H-M   'P 1'
#
loop_
_entity.id
_entity.type
_entity.pdbx_description
1 polymer ?
#
loop_
_entity_poly.entity_id
_entity_poly.type
_entity_poly.pdbx_seq_one_letter_code
_entity_poly.pdbx_strand_id
1 'polypeptide(L)' 'MAIQGFKMYGDDALGDEIAHSWLQTVNQFYQQHHKIIEKYHIASGTPREGGGGEYPLQDGFGWTNGVARRLIGLYGEP' A
#
# COMPACT_ATOMS: atom_id res chain seq x y z
N MET A 1 5.98 3.47 -7.71
CA MET A 1 6.37 4.36 -8.83
C MET A 1 5.76 5.74 -8.69
N ALA A 2 4.43 5.89 -8.55
CA ALA A 2 3.76 7.20 -8.43
C ALA A 2 4.34 8.12 -7.33
N ILE A 3 4.53 7.61 -6.11
CA ILE A 3 5.12 8.36 -4.98
C ILE A 3 6.45 9.03 -5.37
N GLN A 4 7.36 8.26 -5.96
CA GLN A 4 8.66 8.77 -6.40
C GLN A 4 8.51 9.71 -7.60
N GLY A 5 7.60 9.39 -8.52
CA GLY A 5 7.30 10.22 -9.68
C GLY A 5 6.86 11.63 -9.27
N PHE A 6 5.86 11.76 -8.40
CA PHE A 6 5.39 13.07 -7.95
C PHE A 6 6.52 13.88 -7.27
N LYS A 7 7.31 13.25 -6.40
CA LYS A 7 8.48 13.89 -5.78
C LYS A 7 9.51 14.38 -6.80
N MET A 8 9.80 13.58 -7.83
CA MET A 8 10.78 13.96 -8.86
C MET A 8 10.34 15.15 -9.72
N TYR A 9 9.04 15.40 -9.81
CA TYR A 9 8.46 16.50 -10.58
C TYR A 9 8.01 17.68 -9.69
N GLY A 10 8.40 17.69 -8.41
CA GLY A 10 8.17 18.79 -7.49
C GLY A 10 6.82 18.79 -6.78
N ASP A 11 6.03 17.73 -6.92
CA ASP A 11 4.77 17.54 -6.18
C ASP A 11 4.98 16.60 -4.98
N ASP A 12 5.77 17.07 -4.01
CA ASP A 12 6.09 16.29 -2.82
C ASP A 12 4.84 15.99 -1.98
N ALA A 13 3.91 16.94 -1.91
CA ALA A 13 2.69 16.84 -1.12
C ALA A 13 1.81 15.66 -1.58
N LEU A 14 1.55 15.55 -2.88
CA LEU A 14 0.77 14.43 -3.41
C LEU A 14 1.53 13.10 -3.28
N GLY A 15 2.86 13.12 -3.45
CA GLY A 15 3.70 11.96 -3.21
C GLY A 15 3.57 11.42 -1.78
N ASP A 16 3.60 12.32 -0.80
CA ASP A 16 3.46 12.00 0.63
C ASP A 16 2.05 11.53 0.99
N GLU A 17 1.01 12.18 0.45
CA GLU A 17 -0.38 11.77 0.64
C GLU A 17 -0.62 10.32 0.19
N ILE A 18 -0.12 9.95 -1.00
CA ILE A 18 -0.23 8.58 -1.51
C ILE A 18 0.55 7.60 -0.63
N ALA A 19 1.73 7.99 -0.14
CA ALA A 19 2.55 7.15 0.74
C ALA A 19 1.83 6.84 2.06
N HIS A 20 1.30 7.87 2.73
CA HIS A 20 0.55 7.71 3.98
C HIS A 20 -0.72 6.91 3.78
N SER A 21 -1.49 7.18 2.72
CA SER A 21 -2.72 6.45 2.40
C SER A 21 -2.46 4.97 2.15
N TRP A 22 -1.36 4.66 1.44
CA TRP A 22 -0.93 3.28 1.22
C TRP A 22 -0.55 2.57 2.52
N LEU A 23 0.26 3.20 3.38
CA LEU A 23 0.65 2.62 4.66
C LEU A 23 -0.57 2.38 5.57
N GLN A 24 -1.51 3.32 5.62
CA GLN A 24 -2.76 3.16 6.37
C GLN A 24 -3.59 1.98 5.85
N THR A 25 -3.73 1.86 4.52
CA THR A 25 -4.48 0.78 3.87
C THR A 25 -3.91 -0.59 4.25
N VAL A 26 -2.58 -0.75 4.11
CA VAL A 26 -1.90 -2.01 4.44
C VAL A 26 -1.98 -2.31 5.93
N ASN A 27 -1.77 -1.31 6.79
CA ASN A 27 -1.82 -1.48 8.25
C ASN A 27 -3.22 -1.89 8.73
N GLN A 28 -4.27 -1.20 8.28
CA GLN A 28 -5.65 -1.53 8.65
C GLN A 28 -6.02 -2.96 8.26
N PHE A 29 -5.66 -3.40 7.06
CA PHE A 29 -5.90 -4.78 6.63
C PHE A 29 -5.07 -5.78 7.45
N TYR A 30 -3.80 -5.47 7.71
CA TYR A 30 -2.92 -6.32 8.51
C TYR A 30 -3.42 -6.49 9.95
N GLN A 31 -3.94 -5.43 10.58
CA GLN A 31 -4.49 -5.50 11.93
C GLN A 31 -5.71 -6.43 12.01
N GLN A 32 -6.50 -6.54 10.94
CA GLN A 32 -7.70 -7.37 10.90
C GLN A 32 -7.41 -8.82 10.51
N HIS A 33 -6.48 -9.03 9.57
CA HIS A 33 -6.28 -10.33 8.93
C HIS A 33 -4.91 -10.97 9.24
N HIS A 34 -4.01 -10.25 9.89
CA HIS A 34 -2.64 -10.66 10.23
C HIS A 34 -1.80 -11.11 9.02
N LYS A 35 -2.09 -10.54 7.84
CA LYS A 35 -1.40 -10.85 6.58
C LYS A 35 -1.32 -9.62 5.68
N ILE A 36 -0.34 -9.64 4.79
CA ILE A 36 -0.18 -8.67 3.69
C ILE A 36 -0.46 -9.43 2.39
N ILE A 37 -1.24 -8.83 1.49
CA ILE A 37 -1.72 -9.47 0.26
C ILE A 37 -1.17 -8.80 -1.01
N GLU A 38 -1.34 -9.46 -2.15
CA GLU A 38 -0.90 -8.98 -3.46
C GLU A 38 -1.50 -7.61 -3.86
N LYS A 39 -2.79 -7.40 -3.61
CA LYS A 39 -3.55 -6.23 -4.06
C LYS A 39 -4.72 -5.93 -3.14
N TYR A 40 -5.04 -4.64 -2.99
CA TYR A 40 -6.09 -4.14 -2.11
C TYR A 40 -7.16 -3.41 -2.91
N HIS A 41 -8.42 -3.60 -2.54
CA HIS A 41 -9.51 -2.77 -3.03
C HIS A 41 -9.60 -1.48 -2.20
N ILE A 42 -9.40 -0.33 -2.85
CA ILE A 42 -9.26 0.98 -2.19
C ILE A 42 -10.40 1.97 -2.50
N ALA A 43 -11.42 1.56 -3.26
CA ALA A 43 -12.53 2.47 -3.61
C ALA A 43 -13.48 2.75 -2.44
N SER A 44 -13.32 2.04 -1.32
CA SER A 44 -14.03 2.27 -0.07
C SER A 44 -13.05 2.69 1.02
N GLY A 45 -13.49 3.49 1.99
CA GLY A 45 -12.67 3.89 3.15
C GLY A 45 -12.26 2.75 4.09
N THR A 46 -12.68 1.51 3.81
CA THR A 46 -12.20 0.30 4.49
C THR A 46 -11.50 -0.58 3.46
N PRO A 47 -10.21 -0.92 3.67
CA PRO A 47 -9.46 -1.83 2.81
C PRO A 47 -10.09 -3.22 2.78
N ARG A 48 -10.09 -3.84 1.60
CA ARG A 48 -10.54 -5.22 1.42
C ARG A 48 -9.60 -5.94 0.45
N GLU A 49 -9.74 -7.25 0.41
CA GLU A 49 -9.08 -8.09 -0.59
C GLU A 49 -9.39 -7.58 -2.00
N GLY A 50 -8.33 -7.31 -2.78
CA GLY A 50 -8.48 -7.03 -4.20
C GLY A 50 -8.79 -8.32 -4.97
N GLY A 51 -9.70 -8.27 -5.93
CA GLY A 51 -10.15 -9.44 -6.69
C GLY A 51 -9.79 -9.40 -8.18
N GLY A 52 -10.40 -10.35 -8.91
CA GLY A 52 -10.32 -10.45 -10.37
C GLY A 52 -9.03 -11.04 -10.92
N GLY A 53 -9.06 -11.41 -12.20
CA GLY A 53 -7.96 -12.09 -12.89
C GLY A 53 -8.16 -13.60 -12.96
N GLU A 54 -7.10 -14.32 -13.34
CA GLU A 54 -7.14 -15.75 -13.65
C GLU A 54 -6.95 -16.66 -12.43
N TYR A 55 -6.43 -16.12 -11.32
CA TYR A 55 -6.06 -16.91 -10.14
C TYR A 55 -6.49 -16.22 -8.83
N PRO A 56 -6.62 -17.00 -7.73
CA PRO A 56 -6.90 -16.46 -6.41
C PRO A 56 -5.85 -15.47 -5.93
N LEU A 57 -6.28 -14.55 -5.06
CA LEU A 57 -5.42 -13.60 -4.38
C LEU A 57 -4.35 -14.32 -3.55
N GLN A 58 -3.12 -13.80 -3.59
CA GLN A 58 -1.98 -14.39 -2.87
C GLN A 58 -1.64 -13.64 -1.58
N ASP A 59 -1.31 -14.41 -0.55
CA ASP A 59 -0.78 -13.93 0.73
C ASP A 59 0.75 -13.83 0.67
N GLY A 60 1.33 -12.82 1.33
CA GLY A 60 2.78 -12.68 1.45
C GLY A 60 3.46 -12.28 0.13
N PHE A 61 3.02 -11.18 -0.48
CA PHE A 61 3.51 -10.76 -1.80
C PHE A 61 4.75 -9.86 -1.74
N GLY A 62 5.80 -10.24 -2.49
CA GLY A 62 7.13 -9.63 -2.42
C GLY A 62 7.16 -8.11 -2.65
N TRP A 63 6.48 -7.60 -3.68
CA TRP A 63 6.44 -6.15 -3.92
C TRP A 63 5.67 -5.40 -2.83
N THR A 64 4.62 -5.99 -2.26
CA THR A 64 3.79 -5.31 -1.27
C THR A 64 4.59 -5.12 0.00
N ASN A 65 5.28 -6.19 0.41
CA ASN A 65 6.20 -6.17 1.55
C ASN A 65 7.34 -5.18 1.32
N GLY A 66 7.99 -5.20 0.14
CA GLY A 66 9.10 -4.32 -0.18
C GLY A 66 8.71 -2.84 -0.19
N VAL A 67 7.57 -2.50 -0.80
CA VAL A 67 7.06 -1.13 -0.84
C VAL A 67 6.66 -0.66 0.56
N ALA A 68 5.91 -1.46 1.32
CA ALA A 68 5.54 -1.12 2.69
C ALA A 68 6.77 -0.86 3.57
N ARG A 69 7.76 -1.78 3.55
CA ARG A 69 9.04 -1.62 4.27
C ARG A 69 9.78 -0.35 3.89
N ARG A 70 9.87 -0.03 2.59
CA ARG A 70 10.55 1.17 2.12
C ARG A 70 9.84 2.43 2.63
N LEU A 71 8.52 2.47 2.57
CA LEU A 71 7.74 3.63 3.00
C LEU A 71 7.77 3.80 4.52
N ILE A 72 7.71 2.71 5.31
CA ILE A 72 7.92 2.78 6.77
C ILE A 72 9.28 3.39 7.09
N GLY A 73 10.34 3.00 6.38
CA GLY A 73 11.67 3.59 6.59
C GLY A 73 11.80 5.07 6.21
N LEU A 74 10.86 5.62 5.43
CA LEU A 74 10.85 7.02 5.01
C LEU A 74 9.90 7.89 5.85
N TYR A 75 8.77 7.33 6.28
CA TYR A 75 7.66 8.05 6.89
C TYR A 75 7.35 7.63 8.34
N GLY A 76 7.99 6.58 8.85
CA GLY A 76 7.68 5.98 10.14
C GLY A 76 6.61 4.89 10.05
N GLU A 77 6.33 4.28 11.20
CA GLU A 77 5.22 3.32 11.30
C GLU A 77 3.86 4.05 11.26
N PRO A 78 2.86 3.49 10.56
CA PRO A 78 1.51 4.06 10.48
C PRO A 78 0.70 3.95 11.78
#